data_AF-A0A3M0H804-F1
#
_entry.id   AF-A0A3M0H804-F1
#
_cell.length_a   1.000
_cell.length_b   1.000
_cell.length_c   1.000
_cell.angle_alpha   90.00
_cell.angle_beta   90.00
_cell.angle_gamma   90.00
#
_symmetry.space_group_name_H-M   'P 1'
#
loop_
_entity.id
_entity.type
_entity.pdbx_description
1 polymer ?
#
loop_
_entity_poly.entity_id
_entity_poly.type
_entity_poly.pdbx_seq_one_letter_code
_entity_poly.pdbx_strand_id
1 'polypeptide(L)'
;MPHYIVKISPDQDLYVDWSTITDCPTVCGDRASVSAALGPEASGADRWERADRTGSSSHAGFYEWADDEFIAEQRGIVRRKDLPEMTRCLHAGLPYPHILHPFEDGHINDKWSCAPAGAVPNESIRAQ
;
A
#
# COMPACT_ATOMS: atom_id res chain seq x y z
N MET A 1 -9.49 3.27 -9.94
CA MET A 1 -9.04 2.09 -9.17
C MET A 1 -9.18 2.42 -7.69
N PRO A 2 -9.68 1.52 -6.82
CA PRO A 2 -9.84 1.83 -5.39
C PRO A 2 -8.46 1.90 -4.73
N HIS A 3 -7.91 3.09 -4.76
CA HIS A 3 -6.75 3.49 -3.98
C HIS A 3 -7.26 4.24 -2.76
N TYR A 4 -6.60 4.08 -1.61
CA TYR A 4 -6.87 4.88 -0.43
C TYR A 4 -5.62 5.67 -0.04
N ILE A 5 -5.81 6.98 0.15
CA ILE A 5 -4.88 7.80 0.91
C ILE A 5 -4.98 7.34 2.36
N VAL A 6 -3.90 6.82 2.91
CA VAL A 6 -3.78 6.37 4.29
C VAL A 6 -2.79 7.26 5.00
N LYS A 7 -3.19 7.86 6.13
CA LYS A 7 -2.30 8.68 6.96
C LYS A 7 -1.60 7.80 7.99
N ILE A 8 -0.30 7.96 8.16
CA ILE A 8 0.50 7.04 8.99
C ILE A 8 0.26 7.28 10.48
N SER A 9 0.16 8.53 10.90
CA SER A 9 -0.26 8.89 12.26
C SER A 9 -1.01 10.23 12.26
N PRO A 10 -1.85 10.51 13.29
CA PRO A 10 -2.62 11.75 13.35
C PRO A 10 -1.75 13.02 13.31
N ASP A 11 -0.56 12.95 13.90
CA ASP A 11 0.31 14.11 14.15
C ASP A 11 1.40 14.32 13.10
N GLN A 12 1.47 13.47 12.07
CA GLN A 12 2.50 13.54 11.03
C GLN A 12 1.90 13.85 9.67
N ASP A 13 2.59 14.69 8.90
CA ASP A 13 2.29 14.87 7.48
C ASP A 13 2.96 13.77 6.66
N LEU A 14 2.50 12.53 6.86
CA LEU A 14 3.02 11.35 6.19
C LEU A 14 1.86 10.44 5.78
N TYR A 15 1.81 10.12 4.49
CA TYR A 15 0.75 9.35 3.87
C TYR A 15 1.31 8.31 2.94
N VAL A 16 0.48 7.30 2.70
CA VAL A 16 0.69 6.25 1.73
C VAL A 16 -0.51 6.23 0.78
N ASP A 17 -0.23 6.08 -0.50
CA ASP A 17 -1.24 5.63 -1.45
C ASP A 17 -1.32 4.10 -1.42
N TRP A 18 -2.40 3.57 -0.86
CA TRP A 18 -2.63 2.13 -0.72
C TRP A 18 -3.54 1.60 -1.82
N SER A 19 -3.07 0.63 -2.60
CA SER A 19 -3.89 -0.06 -3.60
C SER A 19 -4.56 -1.27 -2.97
N THR A 20 -5.90 -1.30 -2.96
CA THR A 20 -6.65 -2.50 -2.52
C THR A 20 -6.82 -3.54 -3.63
N ILE A 21 -6.21 -3.32 -4.80
CA ILE A 21 -6.17 -4.32 -5.88
C ILE A 21 -4.94 -5.23 -5.69
N THR A 22 -3.82 -4.62 -5.34
CA THR A 22 -2.52 -5.30 -5.22
C THR A 22 -2.07 -5.48 -3.78
N ASP A 23 -2.83 -4.94 -2.82
CA ASP A 23 -2.51 -5.01 -1.38
C ASP A 23 -1.11 -4.49 -1.08
N CYS A 24 -0.73 -3.38 -1.71
CA CYS A 24 0.58 -2.78 -1.56
C CYS A 24 0.54 -1.25 -1.69
N PRO A 25 1.52 -0.54 -1.08
CA PRO A 25 1.66 0.89 -1.25
C PRO A 25 2.29 1.23 -2.60
N THR A 26 1.77 2.28 -3.25
CA THR A 26 2.27 2.77 -4.56
C THR A 26 3.23 3.95 -4.39
N VAL A 27 2.98 4.81 -3.40
CA VAL A 27 3.83 5.94 -3.04
C VAL A 27 3.70 6.23 -1.54
N CYS A 28 4.76 6.77 -0.93
CA CYS A 28 4.78 7.25 0.44
C CYS A 28 5.45 8.63 0.49
N GLY A 29 4.89 9.56 1.25
CA GLY A 29 5.46 10.89 1.41
C GLY A 29 4.53 11.86 2.12
N ASP A 30 4.90 13.13 2.10
CA ASP A 30 4.04 14.21 2.55
C ASP A 30 2.82 14.39 1.63
N ARG A 31 1.87 15.24 2.05
CA ARG A 31 0.63 15.47 1.29
C ARG A 31 0.92 15.97 -0.13
N ALA A 32 1.93 16.83 -0.28
CA ALA A 32 2.29 17.42 -1.57
C ALA A 32 2.83 16.36 -2.53
N SER A 33 3.74 15.51 -2.07
CA SER A 33 4.38 14.45 -2.85
C SER A 33 3.38 13.39 -3.27
N VAL A 34 2.52 12.94 -2.35
CA VAL A 34 1.48 11.95 -2.64
C VAL A 34 0.41 12.55 -3.57
N SER A 35 0.04 13.82 -3.40
CA SER A 35 -0.86 14.52 -4.33
C SER A 35 -0.32 14.56 -5.75
N ALA A 36 0.98 14.84 -5.91
CA ALA A 36 1.63 14.87 -7.21
C ALA A 36 1.62 13.49 -7.90
N ALA A 37 1.84 12.41 -7.14
CA ALA A 37 1.82 11.05 -7.65
C ALA A 37 0.41 10.56 -8.02
N LEU A 38 -0.61 10.91 -7.22
CA LEU A 38 -2.01 10.53 -7.45
C LEU A 38 -2.64 11.25 -8.66
N GLY A 39 -2.23 12.50 -8.90
CA GLY A 39 -2.87 13.36 -9.89
C GLY A 39 -4.23 13.93 -9.42
N PRO A 40 -4.80 14.87 -10.19
CA PRO A 40 -5.94 15.68 -9.76
C PRO A 40 -7.24 14.86 -9.55
N GLU A 41 -7.44 13.79 -10.31
CA GLU A 41 -8.65 12.95 -10.22
C GLU A 41 -8.69 12.14 -8.91
N ALA A 42 -7.53 11.67 -8.46
CA ALA A 42 -7.42 10.87 -7.25
C ALA A 42 -7.07 11.71 -6.00
N SER A 43 -6.72 12.98 -6.15
CA SER A 43 -6.31 13.87 -5.05
C SER A 43 -7.38 14.91 -4.63
N GLY A 44 -8.66 14.54 -4.70
CA GLY A 44 -9.77 15.43 -4.33
C GLY A 44 -9.75 15.85 -2.84
N ALA A 45 -10.15 17.10 -2.55
CA ALA A 45 -10.10 17.69 -1.20
C ALA A 45 -10.81 16.82 -0.14
N ASP A 46 -12.02 16.35 -0.42
CA ASP A 46 -12.80 15.52 0.51
C ASP A 46 -12.07 14.23 0.91
N ARG A 47 -11.25 13.66 0.02
CA ARG A 47 -10.48 12.45 0.31
C ARG A 47 -9.41 12.72 1.35
N TRP A 48 -8.72 13.83 1.20
CA TRP A 48 -7.70 14.26 2.15
C TRP A 48 -8.30 14.63 3.50
N GLU A 49 -9.41 15.37 3.52
CA GLU A 49 -10.10 15.71 4.76
C GLU A 49 -10.53 14.47 5.55
N ARG A 50 -11.01 13.42 4.84
CA ARG A 50 -11.29 12.13 5.47
C ARG A 50 -10.01 11.48 6.00
N ALA A 51 -8.96 11.38 5.18
CA ALA A 51 -7.70 10.78 5.60
C ALA A 51 -7.08 11.48 6.83
N ASP A 52 -7.17 12.80 6.90
CA ASP A 52 -6.72 13.59 8.05
C ASP A 52 -7.55 13.32 9.30
N ARG A 53 -8.87 13.20 9.14
CA ARG A 53 -9.80 13.00 10.26
C ARG A 53 -9.78 11.58 10.79
N THR A 54 -9.82 10.58 9.92
CA THR A 54 -10.07 9.18 10.28
C THR A 54 -8.89 8.25 9.98
N GLY A 55 -7.84 8.74 9.33
CA GLY A 55 -6.65 7.95 9.00
C GLY A 55 -6.69 7.28 7.63
N SER A 56 -7.82 7.34 6.94
CA SER A 56 -8.01 6.82 5.59
C SER A 56 -9.04 7.62 4.80
N SER A 57 -8.84 7.71 3.49
CA SER A 57 -9.81 8.35 2.58
C SER A 57 -11.04 7.48 2.28
N SER A 58 -11.11 6.25 2.82
CA SER A 58 -12.21 5.32 2.62
C SER A 58 -13.54 5.88 3.11
N HIS A 59 -14.63 5.59 2.37
CA HIS A 59 -15.99 5.88 2.82
C HIS A 59 -16.59 4.75 3.67
N ALA A 60 -16.01 3.56 3.58
CA ALA A 60 -16.51 2.35 4.25
C ALA A 60 -15.80 2.07 5.58
N GLY A 61 -14.91 2.95 6.01
CA GLY A 61 -14.15 2.80 7.26
C GLY A 61 -12.91 1.92 7.17
N PHE A 62 -12.56 1.41 5.98
CA PHE A 62 -11.32 0.63 5.79
C PHE A 62 -10.09 1.44 6.16
N TYR A 63 -9.21 0.86 6.96
CA TYR A 63 -7.95 1.46 7.38
C TYR A 63 -8.15 2.78 8.12
N GLU A 64 -9.24 2.95 8.86
CA GLU A 64 -9.37 4.04 9.83
C GLU A 64 -8.45 3.83 11.03
N TRP A 65 -8.30 4.82 11.91
CA TRP A 65 -7.34 4.77 13.03
C TRP A 65 -7.40 3.52 13.91
N ALA A 66 -8.59 2.94 14.08
CA ALA A 66 -8.78 1.71 14.85
C ALA A 66 -8.33 0.44 14.11
N ASP A 67 -8.15 0.52 12.80
CA ASP A 67 -7.68 -0.52 11.90
C ASP A 67 -6.22 -0.25 11.52
N ASP A 68 -5.31 -0.96 12.20
CA ASP A 68 -3.86 -0.81 12.04
C ASP A 68 -3.22 -1.92 11.22
N GLU A 69 -4.02 -2.86 10.70
CA GLU A 69 -3.57 -4.07 10.03
C GLU A 69 -3.83 -3.99 8.52
N PHE A 70 -2.80 -4.26 7.73
CA PHE A 70 -2.86 -4.24 6.28
C PHE A 70 -2.45 -5.59 5.75
N ILE A 71 -3.32 -6.24 4.99
CA ILE A 71 -2.93 -7.42 4.22
C ILE A 71 -1.90 -6.96 3.19
N ALA A 72 -0.69 -7.51 3.22
CA ALA A 72 0.39 -7.11 2.32
C ALA A 72 0.56 -8.17 1.22
N GLU A 73 0.15 -7.86 -0.01
CA GLU A 73 0.29 -8.71 -1.21
C GLU A 73 -0.23 -10.15 -1.03
N GLN A 74 -1.22 -10.36 -0.16
CA GLN A 74 -1.70 -11.70 0.24
C GLN A 74 -0.61 -12.58 0.88
N ARG A 75 0.34 -11.95 1.58
CA ARG A 75 1.48 -12.60 2.23
C ARG A 75 1.45 -12.64 3.74
N GLY A 76 0.77 -11.68 4.35
CA GLY A 76 0.64 -11.56 5.78
C GLY A 76 0.12 -10.18 6.12
N ILE A 77 0.33 -9.77 7.37
CA ILE A 77 -0.12 -8.49 7.91
C ILE A 77 1.07 -7.56 8.10
N VAL A 78 0.96 -6.33 7.60
CA VAL A 78 1.86 -5.21 7.92
C VAL A 78 1.11 -4.21 8.78
N ARG A 79 1.78 -3.64 9.78
CA ARG A 79 1.18 -2.62 10.65
C ARG A 79 1.23 -1.25 9.98
N ARG A 80 0.25 -0.39 10.25
CA ARG A 80 0.17 0.99 9.75
C ARG A 80 1.52 1.73 9.82
N LYS A 81 2.19 1.65 10.97
CA LYS A 81 3.48 2.33 11.24
C LYS A 81 4.61 1.87 10.31
N ASP A 82 4.51 0.67 9.75
CA ASP A 82 5.54 0.02 8.95
C ASP A 82 5.27 0.14 7.43
N LEU A 83 4.13 0.73 7.02
CA LEU A 83 3.82 1.01 5.61
C LEU A 83 4.89 1.87 4.90
N PRO A 84 5.53 2.88 5.54
CA PRO A 84 6.64 3.59 4.91
C PRO A 84 7.82 2.67 4.58
N GLU A 85 8.14 1.72 5.46
CA GLU A 85 9.21 0.75 5.25
C GLU A 85 8.84 -0.25 4.15
N MET A 86 7.58 -0.71 4.11
CA MET A 86 7.09 -1.55 3.01
C MET A 86 7.23 -0.82 1.67
N THR A 87 6.81 0.45 1.59
CA THR A 87 6.94 1.28 0.39
C THR A 87 8.40 1.40 -0.06
N ARG A 88 9.31 1.67 0.89
CA ARG A 88 10.75 1.76 0.62
C ARG A 88 11.30 0.45 0.06
N CYS A 89 10.96 -0.68 0.68
CA CYS A 89 11.41 -2.00 0.22
C CYS A 89 10.91 -2.31 -1.19
N LEU A 90 9.63 -2.05 -1.49
CA LEU A 90 9.06 -2.28 -2.81
C LEU A 90 9.71 -1.43 -3.90
N HIS A 91 9.90 -0.13 -3.66
CA HIS A 91 10.61 0.73 -4.61
C HIS A 91 12.06 0.29 -4.85
N ALA A 92 12.72 -0.24 -3.83
CA ALA A 92 14.09 -0.72 -3.92
C ALA A 92 14.19 -2.17 -4.45
N GLY A 93 13.08 -2.87 -4.69
CA GLY A 93 13.07 -4.29 -5.05
C GLY A 93 13.63 -5.19 -3.95
N LEU A 94 13.47 -4.80 -2.68
CA LEU A 94 14.05 -5.47 -1.52
C LEU A 94 13.04 -6.30 -0.73
N PRO A 95 13.54 -7.35 -0.03
CA PRO A 95 12.76 -8.07 0.95
C PRO A 95 12.31 -7.27 2.16
N TYR A 96 11.09 -7.54 2.66
CA TYR A 96 10.54 -6.95 3.89
C TYR A 96 10.00 -7.96 4.94
N PRO A 97 10.62 -9.15 5.14
CA PRO A 97 10.11 -10.13 6.12
C PRO A 97 10.14 -9.63 7.57
N HIS A 98 10.93 -8.60 7.87
CA HIS A 98 11.07 -8.02 9.22
C HIS A 98 9.86 -7.22 9.68
N ILE A 99 8.98 -6.82 8.75
CA ILE A 99 7.73 -6.09 9.06
C ILE A 99 6.48 -6.91 8.71
N LEU A 100 6.65 -8.15 8.27
CA LEU A 100 5.55 -9.03 7.89
C LEU A 100 5.18 -9.95 9.05
N HIS A 101 3.94 -9.84 9.50
CA HIS A 101 3.35 -10.70 10.52
C HIS A 101 2.48 -11.79 9.87
N PRO A 102 2.32 -12.96 10.50
CA PRO A 102 1.41 -13.99 10.02
C PRO A 102 -0.04 -13.52 10.04
N PHE A 103 -0.88 -14.15 9.22
CA PHE A 103 -2.33 -14.07 9.35
C PHE A 103 -2.82 -14.73 10.65
N GLU A 104 -4.12 -14.63 10.92
CA GLU A 104 -4.76 -15.23 12.11
C GLU A 104 -4.53 -16.75 12.22
N ASP A 105 -4.37 -17.44 11.10
CA ASP A 105 -4.09 -18.88 11.03
C ASP A 105 -2.60 -19.23 11.29
N GLY A 106 -1.76 -18.22 11.55
CA GLY A 106 -0.33 -18.38 11.79
C GLY A 106 0.52 -18.49 10.53
N HIS A 107 -0.07 -18.39 9.33
CA HIS A 107 0.65 -18.55 8.06
C HIS A 107 1.16 -17.21 7.51
N ILE A 108 2.37 -17.27 6.92
CA ILE A 108 2.92 -16.25 6.02
C ILE A 108 3.05 -16.90 4.64
N ASN A 109 2.57 -16.23 3.59
CA ASN A 109 2.82 -16.65 2.22
C ASN A 109 4.23 -16.21 1.80
N ASP A 110 5.15 -17.16 1.81
CA ASP A 110 6.57 -16.96 1.50
C ASP A 110 6.86 -16.86 0.00
N LYS A 111 5.85 -17.06 -0.87
CA LYS A 111 5.98 -16.93 -2.32
C LYS A 111 6.21 -15.47 -2.72
N TRP A 112 7.48 -15.08 -2.74
CA TRP A 112 7.97 -13.83 -3.29
C TRP A 112 8.11 -13.96 -4.82
N SER A 113 7.22 -13.34 -5.60
CA SER A 113 7.47 -13.12 -7.04
C SER A 113 7.89 -11.67 -7.27
N CYS A 114 9.20 -11.40 -7.17
CA CYS A 114 9.76 -10.17 -7.70
C CYS A 114 9.72 -10.38 -9.21
N ALA A 115 8.76 -9.80 -9.92
CA ALA A 115 9.04 -9.54 -11.32
C ALA A 115 10.13 -8.46 -11.30
N PRO A 116 11.37 -8.74 -11.78
CA PRO A 116 12.33 -7.67 -11.95
C PRO A 116 11.70 -6.63 -12.88
N ALA A 117 11.83 -5.35 -12.54
CA ALA A 117 11.49 -4.25 -13.44
C ALA A 117 12.29 -4.45 -14.75
N GLY A 118 11.65 -5.02 -15.77
CA GLY A 118 12.28 -5.44 -17.03
C GLY A 118 11.99 -6.87 -17.52
N ALA A 119 11.17 -7.67 -16.83
CA ALA A 119 10.74 -8.96 -17.36
C ALA A 119 9.84 -8.77 -18.60
N VAL A 120 10.43 -8.94 -19.78
CA VAL A 120 9.74 -9.00 -21.08
C VAL A 120 8.66 -10.09 -21.02
N PRO A 121 7.42 -9.84 -21.46
CA PRO A 121 6.42 -10.90 -21.51
C PRO A 121 6.89 -12.00 -22.46
N ASN A 122 6.88 -13.23 -21.94
CA ASN A 122 7.26 -14.43 -22.66
C ASN A 122 6.23 -14.66 -23.80
N GLU A 123 6.56 -14.24 -25.02
CA GLU A 123 5.86 -14.64 -26.23
C GLU A 123 6.08 -16.15 -26.46
N SER A 124 5.25 -16.98 -25.84
CA SER A 124 5.18 -18.41 -26.17
C SER A 124 3.82 -18.99 -25.81
N ILE A 125 2.75 -18.46 -26.41
CA ILE A 125 1.58 -19.27 -26.78
C ILE A 125 1.08 -18.80 -28.16
N ARG A 126 1.77 -19.24 -29.21
CA ARG A 126 1.18 -19.52 -30.52
C ARG A 126 1.65 -20.89 -30.97
N ALA A 127 0.88 -21.90 -30.56
CA ALA A 127 0.82 -23.18 -31.26
C ALA A 127 -0.44 -23.91 -30.79
N GLN A 128 -1.54 -23.68 -31.49
CA GLN A 128 -2.37 -24.71 -32.16
C GLN A 128 -3.58 -24.05 -32.80
#